data_AF-A0A933RDS4-F1
#
_entry.id   AF-A0A933RDS4-F1
#
_cell.length_a   1.000
_cell.length_b   1.000
_cell.length_c   1.000
_cell.angle_alpha   90.00
_cell.angle_beta   90.00
_cell.angle_gamma   90.00
#
_symmetry.space_group_name_H-M   'P 1'
#
loop_
_entity.id
_entity.type
_entity.pdbx_description
1 polymer ?
#
loop_
_entity_poly.entity_id
_entity_poly.type
_entity_poly.pdbx_seq_one_letter_code
_entity_poly.pdbx_strand_id
1 'polypeptide(L)'
;MPPATLAVLDGTVVPPEEALLPVTDEGLLRGDGVFEVIRLYDGRPFALDDHLARMVRSAANLRLEVDAGAARADIAALLAAGGGHDGGLRYFVTRGGRRVGLLEELPAHDRPLALACVEYVPPRVLDEVKSLSYAGNMLAGRIARERGADEALLVSPHGRVLEGPTSSLFVSLDGETLVTPPLTDRVLDSITRRHLLELLPHAREEVLT
;
A
#
# COMPACT_ATOMS: atom_id res chain seq x y z
N MET A 1 -13.58 -2.40 2.26
CA MET A 1 -12.80 -1.26 1.76
C MET A 1 -13.44 0.00 2.31
N PRO A 2 -12.65 1.03 2.64
CA PRO A 2 -13.23 2.32 2.97
C PRO A 2 -14.03 2.88 1.79
N PRO A 3 -15.10 3.65 2.06
CA PRO A 3 -15.84 4.32 1.00
C PRO A 3 -14.95 5.35 0.31
N ALA A 4 -15.00 5.39 -1.02
CA ALA A 4 -14.37 6.46 -1.80
C ALA A 4 -15.35 7.64 -1.92
N THR A 5 -14.84 8.86 -1.79
CA THR A 5 -15.65 10.09 -1.87
C THR A 5 -15.54 10.77 -3.23
N LEU A 6 -14.40 10.59 -3.92
CA LEU A 6 -14.12 11.18 -5.22
C LEU A 6 -13.11 10.32 -5.98
N ALA A 7 -13.20 10.31 -7.30
CA ALA A 7 -12.27 9.60 -8.17
C ALA A 7 -11.69 10.50 -9.27
N VAL A 8 -10.52 10.13 -9.76
CA VAL A 8 -9.97 10.61 -11.03
C VAL A 8 -9.73 9.41 -11.93
N LEU A 9 -10.18 9.49 -13.18
CA LEU A 9 -9.95 8.49 -14.22
C LEU A 9 -9.32 9.17 -15.44
N ASP A 10 -8.09 8.78 -15.75
CA ASP A 10 -7.33 9.27 -16.90
C ASP A 10 -7.29 10.82 -16.98
N GLY A 11 -7.15 11.48 -15.83
CA GLY A 11 -7.10 12.94 -15.68
C GLY A 11 -8.45 13.65 -15.52
N THR A 12 -9.57 12.92 -15.56
CA THR A 12 -10.91 13.46 -15.37
C THR A 12 -11.43 13.13 -13.98
N VAL A 13 -11.77 14.14 -13.19
CA VAL A 13 -12.39 13.96 -11.86
C VAL A 13 -13.87 13.64 -12.02
N VAL A 14 -14.33 12.56 -11.39
CA VAL A 14 -15.69 12.03 -11.50
C VAL A 14 -16.15 11.46 -10.14
N PRO A 15 -17.47 11.29 -9.92
CA PRO A 15 -17.98 10.43 -8.86
C PRO A 15 -17.39 9.01 -8.97
N PRO A 16 -17.07 8.32 -7.85
CA PRO A 16 -16.45 6.99 -7.89
C PRO A 16 -17.20 5.95 -8.73
N GLU A 17 -18.53 6.00 -8.75
CA GLU A 17 -19.39 5.11 -9.55
C GLU A 17 -19.31 5.37 -11.06
N GLU A 18 -18.85 6.54 -11.48
CA GLU A 18 -18.65 6.92 -12.88
C GLU A 18 -17.23 6.63 -13.38
N ALA A 19 -16.29 6.26 -12.49
CA ALA A 19 -14.95 5.83 -12.85
C ALA A 19 -14.96 4.40 -13.41
N LEU A 20 -15.42 4.25 -14.67
CA LEU A 20 -15.63 2.97 -15.32
C LEU A 20 -14.37 2.44 -16.02
N LEU A 21 -14.00 1.21 -15.70
CA LEU A 21 -12.93 0.46 -16.41
C LEU A 21 -13.55 -0.52 -17.41
N PRO A 22 -12.92 -0.73 -18.59
CA PRO A 22 -13.31 -1.81 -19.48
C PRO A 22 -13.20 -3.17 -18.78
N VAL A 23 -14.18 -4.06 -19.00
CA VAL A 23 -14.12 -5.44 -18.47
C VAL A 23 -12.92 -6.24 -19.00
N THR A 24 -12.32 -5.77 -20.09
CA THR A 24 -11.12 -6.34 -20.70
C THR A 24 -9.81 -5.81 -20.11
N ASP A 25 -9.86 -4.88 -19.15
CA ASP A 25 -8.67 -4.32 -18.52
C ASP A 25 -7.91 -5.40 -17.74
N GLU A 26 -6.62 -5.56 -18.02
CA GLU A 26 -5.79 -6.61 -17.40
C GLU A 26 -5.49 -6.35 -15.92
N GLY A 27 -5.60 -5.11 -15.45
CA GLY A 27 -5.60 -4.79 -14.02
C GLY A 27 -6.79 -5.45 -13.32
N LEU A 28 -7.97 -5.44 -13.94
CA LEU A 28 -9.16 -6.14 -13.42
C LEU A 28 -9.05 -7.66 -13.60
N LEU A 29 -8.70 -8.13 -14.81
CA LEU A 29 -8.74 -9.55 -15.15
C LEU A 29 -7.60 -10.37 -14.54
N ARG A 30 -6.45 -9.75 -14.28
CA ARG A 30 -5.21 -10.43 -13.89
C ARG A 30 -4.50 -9.80 -12.70
N GLY A 31 -4.95 -8.64 -12.20
CA GLY A 31 -4.20 -7.89 -11.20
C GLY A 31 -2.89 -7.33 -11.76
N ASP A 32 -2.80 -7.10 -13.08
CA ASP A 32 -1.61 -6.58 -13.73
C ASP A 32 -1.59 -5.05 -13.68
N GLY A 33 -0.82 -4.53 -12.73
CA GLY A 33 -0.67 -3.11 -12.49
C GLY A 33 0.00 -2.83 -11.16
N VAL A 34 0.22 -1.56 -10.90
CA VAL A 34 0.84 -1.05 -9.67
C VAL A 34 -0.10 -0.11 -8.96
N PHE A 35 0.03 -0.02 -7.64
CA PHE A 35 -0.74 0.94 -6.86
C PHE A 35 0.07 1.56 -5.72
N GLU A 36 -0.43 2.69 -5.24
CA GLU A 36 0.02 3.40 -4.07
C GLU A 36 -1.16 3.71 -3.16
N VAL A 37 -0.88 3.81 -1.87
CA VAL A 37 -1.80 4.35 -0.86
C VAL A 37 -1.02 5.38 -0.08
N ILE A 38 -1.49 6.63 -0.13
CA ILE A 38 -0.82 7.82 0.39
C ILE A 38 -1.68 8.39 1.50
N ARG A 39 -1.10 8.64 2.67
CA ARG A 39 -1.80 9.32 3.76
C ARG A 39 -1.94 10.81 3.43
N LEU A 40 -3.14 11.36 3.61
CA LEU A 40 -3.40 12.79 3.52
C LEU A 40 -3.49 13.40 4.91
N TYR A 41 -2.72 14.45 5.19
CA TYR A 41 -2.86 15.27 6.40
C TYR A 41 -3.39 16.64 5.98
N ASP A 42 -4.60 16.99 6.41
CA ASP A 42 -5.27 18.25 6.01
C ASP A 42 -5.25 18.44 4.47
N GLY A 43 -5.61 17.39 3.73
CA GLY A 43 -5.59 17.34 2.26
C GLY A 43 -4.21 17.30 1.62
N ARG A 44 -3.12 17.26 2.40
CA ARG A 44 -1.74 17.23 1.87
C ARG A 44 -1.19 15.81 1.85
N PRO A 45 -0.73 15.31 0.69
CA PRO A 45 -0.16 13.97 0.60
C PRO A 45 1.21 13.92 1.30
N PHE A 46 1.35 12.98 2.24
CA PHE A 46 2.62 12.70 2.88
C PHE A 46 3.59 12.01 1.90
N ALA A 47 4.81 12.52 1.79
CA ALA A 47 5.90 11.93 1.00
C ALA A 47 5.52 11.57 -0.45
N LEU A 48 4.72 12.42 -1.12
CA LEU A 48 4.21 12.15 -2.49
C LEU A 48 5.32 11.77 -3.48
N ASP A 49 6.46 12.45 -3.42
CA ASP A 49 7.59 12.19 -4.33
C ASP A 49 8.17 10.79 -4.13
N ASP A 50 8.25 10.31 -2.89
CA ASP A 50 8.69 8.95 -2.58
C ASP A 50 7.70 7.89 -3.09
N HIS A 51 6.40 8.17 -2.98
CA HIS A 51 5.33 7.31 -3.48
C HIS A 51 5.37 7.21 -5.00
N LEU A 52 5.49 8.33 -5.72
CA LEU A 52 5.62 8.34 -7.17
C LEU A 52 6.90 7.65 -7.63
N ALA A 53 8.03 7.90 -6.94
CA ALA A 53 9.28 7.22 -7.24
C ALA A 53 9.19 5.70 -7.04
N ARG A 54 8.52 5.23 -5.97
CA ARG A 54 8.30 3.80 -5.74
C ARG A 54 7.36 3.21 -6.79
N MET A 55 6.27 3.89 -7.14
CA MET A 55 5.36 3.45 -8.20
C MET A 55 6.10 3.24 -9.53
N VAL A 56 6.96 4.17 -9.92
CA VAL A 56 7.78 4.04 -11.15
C VAL A 56 8.73 2.83 -11.06
N ARG A 57 9.40 2.61 -9.92
CA ARG A 57 10.26 1.43 -9.73
C ARG A 57 9.46 0.12 -9.79
N SER A 58 8.33 0.05 -9.10
CA SER A 58 7.43 -1.11 -9.14
C SER A 58 6.93 -1.37 -10.57
N ALA A 59 6.58 -0.32 -11.33
CA ALA A 59 6.14 -0.45 -12.70
C ALA A 59 7.26 -0.97 -13.63
N ALA A 60 8.48 -0.44 -13.49
CA ALA A 60 9.64 -0.91 -14.23
C ALA A 60 9.95 -2.41 -13.98
N ASN A 61 9.78 -2.88 -12.75
CA ASN A 61 9.90 -4.30 -12.40
C ASN A 61 8.83 -5.17 -13.08
N LEU A 62 7.64 -4.62 -13.35
CA LEU A 62 6.59 -5.25 -14.15
C LEU A 62 6.71 -5.03 -15.66
N ARG A 63 7.75 -4.34 -16.14
CA ARG A 63 7.84 -3.90 -17.54
C ARG A 63 6.61 -3.08 -17.96
N LEU A 64 6.10 -2.27 -17.04
CA LEU A 64 5.00 -1.33 -17.25
C LEU A 64 5.58 0.08 -17.26
N GLU A 65 5.22 0.88 -18.27
CA GLU A 65 5.57 2.29 -18.30
C GLU A 65 4.55 3.09 -17.49
N VAL A 66 5.03 3.92 -16.57
CA VAL A 66 4.21 4.84 -15.78
C VAL A 66 4.81 6.24 -15.90
N ASP A 67 3.99 7.18 -16.37
CA ASP A 67 4.31 8.60 -16.37
C ASP A 67 4.01 9.20 -14.99
N ALA A 68 5.07 9.47 -14.21
CA ALA A 68 4.95 10.09 -12.89
C ALA A 68 4.41 11.53 -12.94
N GLY A 69 4.61 12.24 -14.05
CA GLY A 69 4.06 13.58 -14.28
C GLY A 69 2.55 13.53 -14.46
N ALA A 70 2.06 12.59 -15.28
CA ALA A 70 0.63 12.34 -15.43
C ALA A 70 0.00 11.90 -14.10
N ALA A 71 0.65 10.98 -13.37
CA ALA A 71 0.16 10.55 -12.06
C ALA A 71 0.09 11.71 -11.05
N ARG A 72 1.10 12.59 -11.04
CA ARG A 72 1.08 13.80 -10.22
C ARG A 72 -0.05 14.74 -10.60
N ALA A 73 -0.30 14.93 -11.90
CA ALA A 73 -1.37 15.79 -12.40
C ALA A 73 -2.76 15.25 -12.00
N ASP A 74 -2.98 13.94 -12.14
CA ASP A 74 -4.22 13.27 -11.74
C ASP A 74 -4.47 13.42 -10.23
N ILE A 75 -3.42 13.20 -9.41
CA ILE A 75 -3.47 13.40 -7.95
C ILE A 75 -3.78 14.87 -7.60
N ALA A 76 -3.14 15.83 -8.27
CA ALA A 76 -3.38 17.25 -8.02
C ALA A 76 -4.81 17.66 -8.37
N ALA A 77 -5.35 17.18 -9.49
CA ALA A 77 -6.74 17.43 -9.88
C ALA A 77 -7.72 16.84 -8.86
N LEU A 78 -7.46 15.61 -8.41
CA LEU A 78 -8.28 14.94 -7.41
C LEU A 78 -8.30 15.70 -6.08
N LEU A 79 -7.13 16.11 -5.57
CA LEU A 79 -7.01 16.86 -4.32
C LEU A 79 -7.65 18.26 -4.40
N ALA A 80 -7.50 18.95 -5.54
CA ALA A 80 -8.13 20.25 -5.76
C ALA A 80 -9.65 20.18 -5.70
N ALA A 81 -10.25 19.08 -6.16
CA ALA A 81 -11.69 18.86 -6.12
C ALA A 81 -12.20 18.27 -4.80
N GLY A 82 -11.40 17.47 -4.10
CA GLY A 82 -11.78 16.80 -2.84
C GLY A 82 -11.70 17.67 -1.58
N GLY A 83 -11.01 18.81 -1.63
CA GLY A 83 -10.85 19.71 -0.50
C GLY A 83 -9.82 19.26 0.55
N GLY A 84 -9.74 20.00 1.65
CA GLY A 84 -8.77 19.76 2.75
C GLY A 84 -9.37 18.91 3.86
N HIS A 85 -9.03 17.62 3.90
CA HIS A 85 -9.37 16.74 5.02
C HIS A 85 -8.33 15.62 5.18
N ASP A 86 -8.33 15.01 6.35
CA ASP A 86 -7.55 13.81 6.63
C ASP A 86 -8.18 12.61 5.94
N GLY A 87 -7.38 11.84 5.21
CA GLY A 87 -7.84 10.64 4.53
C GLY A 87 -6.71 9.83 3.93
N GLY A 88 -7.07 8.93 3.02
CA GLY A 88 -6.17 8.16 2.18
C GLY A 88 -6.39 8.52 0.73
N LEU A 89 -5.31 8.61 -0.03
CA LEU A 89 -5.35 8.67 -1.49
C LEU A 89 -4.81 7.35 -2.02
N ARG A 90 -5.67 6.57 -2.67
CA ARG A 90 -5.24 5.40 -3.42
C ARG A 90 -5.03 5.81 -4.87
N TYR A 91 -3.92 5.41 -5.46
CA TYR A 91 -3.67 5.67 -6.88
C TYR A 91 -3.13 4.41 -7.54
N PHE A 92 -3.64 4.02 -8.70
CA PHE A 92 -3.17 2.84 -9.41
C PHE A 92 -3.12 3.03 -10.92
N VAL A 93 -2.22 2.29 -11.54
CA VAL A 93 -2.07 2.21 -12.99
C VAL A 93 -2.18 0.76 -13.43
N THR A 94 -3.09 0.48 -14.35
CA THR A 94 -3.28 -0.86 -14.92
C THR A 94 -2.39 -1.07 -16.14
N ARG A 95 -2.14 -2.34 -16.49
CA ARG A 95 -1.49 -2.71 -17.77
C ARG A 95 -2.21 -2.16 -19.00
N GLY A 96 -3.54 -2.02 -18.92
CA GLY A 96 -4.38 -1.41 -19.96
C GLY A 96 -4.17 0.10 -20.11
N GLY A 97 -3.26 0.70 -19.34
CA GLY A 97 -2.93 2.13 -19.38
C GLY A 97 -3.88 3.01 -18.60
N ARG A 98 -4.77 2.43 -17.79
CA ARG A 98 -5.76 3.19 -17.00
C ARG A 98 -5.11 3.76 -15.76
N ARG A 99 -5.33 5.04 -15.53
CA ARG A 99 -4.86 5.79 -14.36
C ARG A 99 -6.05 6.13 -13.49
N VAL A 100 -6.05 5.62 -12.26
CA VAL A 100 -7.18 5.80 -11.35
C VAL A 100 -6.67 6.27 -10.00
N GLY A 101 -7.25 7.36 -9.50
CA GLY A 101 -7.07 7.83 -8.14
C GLY A 101 -8.39 7.85 -7.38
N LEU A 102 -8.36 7.54 -6.08
CA LEU A 102 -9.51 7.55 -5.19
C LEU A 102 -9.14 8.31 -3.91
N LEU A 103 -10.03 9.21 -3.47
CA LEU A 103 -10.02 9.72 -2.10
C LEU A 103 -10.85 8.79 -1.24
N GLU A 104 -10.25 8.27 -0.18
CA GLU A 104 -10.83 7.27 0.72
C GLU A 104 -10.79 7.80 2.16
N GLU A 105 -11.83 7.52 2.93
CA GLU A 105 -11.76 7.68 4.38
C GLU A 105 -10.80 6.65 4.98
N LEU A 106 -9.99 7.03 5.97
CA LEU A 106 -9.17 6.05 6.68
C LEU A 106 -9.91 5.51 7.90
N PRO A 107 -9.88 4.19 8.12
CA PRO A 107 -10.45 3.62 9.34
C PRO A 107 -9.70 4.17 10.56
N ALA A 108 -10.45 4.56 11.59
CA ALA A 108 -9.89 4.89 12.88
C ALA A 108 -9.40 3.61 13.58
N HIS A 109 -8.23 3.69 14.21
CA HIS A 109 -7.72 2.66 15.11
C HIS A 109 -7.69 3.23 16.53
N ASP A 110 -8.82 3.11 17.23
CA ASP A 110 -9.05 3.65 18.58
C ASP A 110 -8.74 2.63 19.69
N ARG A 111 -8.37 1.41 19.31
CA ARG A 111 -7.99 0.33 20.22
C ARG A 111 -6.79 -0.47 19.72
N PRO A 112 -6.09 -1.20 20.60
CA PRO A 112 -5.12 -2.20 20.19
C PRO A 112 -5.76 -3.27 19.29
N LEU A 113 -4.97 -3.76 18.33
CA LEU A 113 -5.35 -4.83 17.41
C LEU A 113 -4.72 -6.16 17.85
N ALA A 114 -5.50 -7.24 17.80
CA ALA A 114 -5.00 -8.59 17.93
C ALA A 114 -4.44 -9.07 16.58
N LEU A 115 -3.24 -9.66 16.60
CA LEU A 115 -2.59 -10.20 15.39
C LEU A 115 -2.55 -11.72 15.45
N ALA A 116 -2.77 -12.39 14.31
CA ALA A 116 -2.49 -13.81 14.15
C ALA A 116 -1.38 -14.03 13.13
N CYS A 117 -0.39 -14.85 13.47
CA CYS A 117 0.65 -15.25 12.52
C CYS A 117 0.02 -16.08 11.40
N VAL A 118 0.20 -15.67 10.14
CA VAL A 118 -0.27 -16.39 8.96
C VAL A 118 0.93 -16.67 8.06
N GLU A 119 1.18 -17.94 7.78
CA GLU A 119 2.24 -18.33 6.86
C GLU A 119 1.96 -17.78 5.47
N TYR A 120 2.95 -17.10 4.89
CA TYR A 120 2.84 -16.44 3.60
C TYR A 120 4.12 -16.62 2.79
N VAL A 121 3.95 -17.02 1.53
CA VAL A 121 5.04 -17.10 0.55
C VAL A 121 4.72 -16.11 -0.56
N PRO A 122 5.35 -14.92 -0.57
CA PRO A 122 5.13 -13.96 -1.65
C PRO A 122 5.62 -14.57 -2.97
N PRO A 123 4.92 -14.30 -4.09
CA PRO A 123 5.39 -14.69 -5.40
C PRO A 123 6.67 -13.93 -5.73
N ARG A 124 7.82 -14.64 -5.72
CA ARG A 124 9.16 -14.04 -5.88
C ARG A 124 9.33 -13.20 -7.15
N VAL A 125 8.55 -13.48 -8.19
CA VAL A 125 8.56 -12.70 -9.43
C VAL A 125 7.99 -11.28 -9.27
N LEU A 126 7.31 -11.01 -8.15
CA LEU A 126 6.74 -9.71 -7.78
C LEU A 126 7.51 -9.06 -6.61
N ASP A 127 8.72 -9.53 -6.28
CA ASP A 127 9.55 -8.90 -5.25
C ASP A 127 9.73 -7.40 -5.54
N GLU A 128 9.66 -6.57 -4.49
CA GLU A 128 9.80 -5.10 -4.56
C GLU A 128 8.69 -4.37 -5.37
N VAL A 129 7.62 -5.08 -5.76
CA VAL A 129 6.50 -4.50 -6.50
C VAL A 129 5.30 -4.29 -5.59
N LYS A 130 4.82 -3.05 -5.51
CA LYS A 130 3.50 -2.75 -4.94
C LYS A 130 2.39 -3.01 -5.99
N SER A 131 2.09 -4.29 -6.20
CA SER A 131 1.24 -4.78 -7.31
C SER A 131 -0.26 -4.86 -6.96
N LEU A 132 -1.12 -4.72 -7.97
CA LEU A 132 -2.55 -5.03 -7.88
C LEU A 132 -2.85 -6.53 -7.65
N SER A 133 -1.86 -7.41 -7.87
CA SER A 133 -1.94 -8.85 -7.60
C SER A 133 -1.92 -9.17 -6.10
N TYR A 134 -3.00 -8.79 -5.41
CA TYR A 134 -3.02 -8.63 -3.95
C TYR A 134 -3.99 -9.59 -3.23
N ALA A 135 -4.57 -10.54 -3.95
CA ALA A 135 -5.56 -11.47 -3.39
C ALA A 135 -4.98 -12.35 -2.26
N GLY A 136 -3.68 -12.69 -2.34
CA GLY A 136 -2.96 -13.43 -1.31
C GLY A 136 -2.91 -12.67 0.02
N ASN A 137 -2.49 -11.40 -0.01
CA ASN A 137 -2.53 -10.51 1.16
C ASN A 137 -3.95 -10.43 1.75
N MET A 138 -4.97 -10.29 0.92
CA MET A 138 -6.36 -10.22 1.37
C MET A 138 -6.86 -11.53 1.98
N LEU A 139 -6.40 -12.67 1.48
CA LEU A 139 -6.70 -13.97 2.06
C LEU A 139 -6.04 -14.14 3.42
N ALA A 140 -4.79 -13.71 3.59
CA ALA A 140 -4.11 -13.77 4.88
C ALA A 140 -4.89 -13.01 5.97
N GLY A 141 -5.37 -11.81 5.67
CA GLY A 141 -6.23 -11.06 6.61
C GLY A 141 -7.56 -11.76 6.92
N ARG A 142 -8.17 -12.50 5.97
CA ARG A 142 -9.36 -13.32 6.23
C ARG A 142 -9.04 -14.50 7.16
N ILE A 143 -7.93 -15.21 6.92
CA ILE A 143 -7.47 -16.33 7.75
C ILE A 143 -7.20 -15.86 9.19
N ALA A 144 -6.60 -14.68 9.38
CA ALA A 144 -6.40 -14.13 10.72
C ALA A 144 -7.73 -13.87 11.43
N ARG A 145 -8.72 -13.31 10.73
CA ARG A 145 -10.08 -13.10 11.27
C ARG A 145 -10.80 -14.39 11.62
N GLU A 146 -10.66 -15.43 10.81
CA GLU A 146 -11.18 -16.78 11.14
C GLU A 146 -10.55 -17.36 12.42
N ARG A 147 -9.34 -16.93 12.79
CA ARG A 147 -8.65 -17.29 14.03
C ARG A 147 -8.97 -16.36 15.21
N GLY A 148 -9.91 -15.42 15.04
CA GLY A 148 -10.30 -14.48 16.08
C GLY A 148 -9.36 -13.28 16.27
N ALA A 149 -8.43 -13.05 15.34
CA ALA A 149 -7.57 -11.86 15.33
C ALA A 149 -8.16 -10.75 14.44
N ASP A 150 -7.67 -9.52 14.59
CA ASP A 150 -8.08 -8.38 13.77
C ASP A 150 -7.36 -8.35 12.42
N GLU A 151 -6.08 -8.71 12.41
CA GLU A 151 -5.21 -8.64 11.22
C GLU A 151 -4.16 -9.77 11.23
N ALA A 152 -3.63 -10.09 10.05
CA ALA A 152 -2.53 -11.04 9.93
C ALA A 152 -1.18 -10.38 10.24
N LEU A 153 -0.30 -11.14 10.90
CA LEU A 153 1.14 -10.93 10.85
C LEU A 153 1.72 -11.98 9.88
N LEU A 154 2.23 -11.55 8.74
CA LEU A 154 2.77 -12.48 7.75
C LEU A 154 4.09 -13.05 8.27
N VAL A 155 4.20 -14.37 8.22
CA VAL A 155 5.42 -15.10 8.60
C VAL A 155 5.84 -16.01 7.45
N SER A 156 7.14 -16.14 7.23
CA SER A 156 7.67 -17.10 6.26
C SER A 156 7.48 -18.53 6.77
N PRO A 157 7.55 -19.55 5.88
CA PRO A 157 7.54 -20.97 6.29
C PRO A 157 8.67 -21.37 7.24
N HIS A 158 9.70 -20.53 7.39
CA HIS A 158 10.85 -20.76 8.28
C HIS A 158 10.72 -19.96 9.59
N GLY A 159 9.53 -19.46 9.91
CA GLY A 159 9.24 -18.72 11.15
C GLY A 159 9.67 -17.25 11.14
N ARG A 160 10.32 -16.75 10.08
CA ARG A 160 10.71 -15.33 10.01
C ARG A 160 9.48 -14.42 9.91
N VAL A 161 9.42 -13.38 10.73
CA VAL A 161 8.37 -12.36 10.67
C VAL A 161 8.64 -11.40 9.50
N LEU A 162 7.59 -11.09 8.73
CA LEU A 162 7.65 -10.24 7.54
C LEU A 162 6.95 -8.89 7.79
N GLU A 163 5.71 -8.75 7.37
CA GLU A 163 4.93 -7.52 7.50
C GLU A 163 3.44 -7.87 7.67
N GLY A 164 2.57 -6.86 7.82
CA GLY A 164 1.13 -7.09 7.71
C GLY A 164 0.70 -7.15 6.24
N PRO A 165 -0.51 -7.64 5.94
CA PRO A 165 -1.04 -7.63 4.58
C PRO A 165 -0.98 -6.27 3.90
N THR A 166 -1.25 -5.20 4.66
CA THR A 166 -1.37 -3.81 4.18
C THR A 166 -0.50 -2.81 4.95
N SER A 167 0.38 -3.29 5.83
CA SER A 167 1.15 -2.47 6.76
C SER A 167 2.56 -3.03 6.94
N SER A 168 3.51 -2.17 7.28
CA SER A 168 4.82 -2.62 7.77
C SER A 168 4.79 -2.83 9.29
N LEU A 169 5.75 -3.59 9.81
CA LEU A 169 5.88 -3.86 11.24
C LEU A 169 7.03 -3.06 11.86
N PHE A 170 6.77 -2.41 12.98
CA PHE A 170 7.77 -2.10 13.99
C PHE A 170 7.34 -2.72 15.31
N VAL A 171 8.28 -3.25 16.07
CA VAL A 171 8.04 -3.80 17.41
C VAL A 171 9.13 -3.32 18.35
N SER A 172 8.78 -3.08 19.61
CA SER A 172 9.75 -2.89 20.69
C SER A 172 9.58 -4.04 21.67
N LEU A 173 10.65 -4.82 21.86
CA LEU A 173 10.66 -5.98 22.76
C LEU A 173 11.25 -5.64 24.13
N ASP A 174 12.09 -4.61 24.19
CA ASP A 174 12.75 -4.08 25.39
C ASP A 174 12.05 -2.82 25.94
N GLY A 175 11.09 -2.25 25.19
CA GLY A 175 10.41 -0.99 25.53
C GLY A 175 11.20 0.27 25.15
N GLU A 176 12.38 0.14 24.53
CA GLU A 176 13.29 1.24 24.21
C GLU A 176 13.64 1.29 22.71
N THR A 177 13.98 0.14 22.14
CA THR A 177 14.41 0.01 20.73
C THR A 177 13.22 -0.37 19.87
N LEU A 178 13.10 0.26 18.70
CA LEU A 178 12.17 -0.19 17.66
C LEU A 178 12.90 -1.03 16.62
N VAL A 179 12.40 -2.22 16.34
CA VAL A 179 12.94 -3.12 15.33
C VAL A 179 11.90 -3.44 14.26
N THR A 180 12.36 -3.53 13.02
CA THR A 180 11.54 -3.88 11.86
C THR A 180 12.27 -4.92 11.00
N PRO A 181 11.56 -5.87 10.35
CA PRO A 181 12.21 -6.84 9.48
C PRO A 181 13.02 -6.15 8.37
N PRO A 182 14.25 -6.63 8.05
CA PRO A 182 15.11 -6.03 7.03
C PRO A 182 14.54 -6.23 5.62
N LEU A 183 14.93 -5.36 4.68
CA LEU A 183 14.53 -5.54 3.26
C LEU A 183 15.07 -6.84 2.64
N THR A 184 16.11 -7.44 3.22
CA THR A 184 16.60 -8.77 2.82
C THR A 184 15.55 -9.88 3.04
N ASP A 185 14.55 -9.65 3.89
CA ASP A 185 13.38 -10.52 4.07
C ASP A 185 12.26 -10.30 3.05
N ARG A 186 12.50 -9.42 2.06
CA ARG A 186 11.59 -9.19 0.93
C ARG A 186 10.22 -8.64 1.34
N VAL A 187 10.17 -7.96 2.49
CA VAL A 187 9.06 -7.06 2.83
C VAL A 187 9.04 -5.87 1.88
N LEU A 188 7.88 -5.23 1.71
CA LEU A 188 7.78 -4.04 0.90
C LEU A 188 8.66 -2.92 1.49
N ASP A 189 9.42 -2.24 0.63
CA ASP A 189 10.16 -1.02 0.99
C ASP A 189 9.18 0.14 1.23
N SER A 190 8.60 0.11 2.43
CA SER A 190 7.57 1.02 2.90
C SER A 190 8.13 2.41 3.18
N ILE A 191 7.41 3.42 2.70
CA ILE A 191 7.81 4.83 2.84
C ILE A 191 7.76 5.24 4.31
N THR A 192 6.67 4.94 5.01
CA THR A 192 6.58 5.18 6.47
C THR A 192 7.71 4.48 7.22
N ARG A 193 8.03 3.24 6.86
CA ARG A 193 9.14 2.50 7.47
C ARG A 193 10.49 3.19 7.25
N ARG A 194 10.77 3.62 6.02
CA ARG A 194 12.00 4.35 5.68
C ARG A 194 12.13 5.64 6.51
N HIS A 195 11.08 6.45 6.53
CA HIS A 195 11.05 7.70 7.32
C HIS A 195 11.22 7.45 8.82
N LEU A 196 10.60 6.39 9.38
CA LEU A 196 10.80 6.04 10.79
C LEU A 196 12.25 5.63 11.11
N LEU A 197 12.89 4.84 10.24
CA LEU A 197 14.30 4.46 10.40
C LEU A 197 15.25 5.67 10.29
N GLU A 198 14.93 6.63 9.43
CA GLU A 198 15.73 7.86 9.27
C GLU A 198 15.56 8.83 10.44
N LEU A 199 14.33 8.96 10.96
CA LEU A 199 13.99 9.95 11.99
C LEU A 199 14.23 9.45 13.43
N LEU A 200 14.17 8.13 13.66
CA LEU A 200 14.28 7.57 15.00
C LEU A 200 15.65 6.89 15.19
N PRO A 201 16.55 7.46 16.01
CA PRO A 201 17.92 6.92 16.17
C PRO A 201 17.95 5.56 16.88
N HIS A 202 16.86 5.18 17.55
CA HIS A 202 16.67 3.89 18.21
C HIS A 202 15.84 2.91 17.37
N ALA A 203 15.53 3.26 16.11
CA ALA A 203 14.93 2.34 15.17
C ALA A 203 16.01 1.66 14.31
N ARG A 204 15.94 0.34 14.17
CA ARG A 204 16.86 -0.41 13.31
C ARG A 204 16.19 -1.60 12.62
N GLU A 205 16.84 -2.08 11.58
CA GLU A 205 16.46 -3.35 10.96
C GLU A 205 17.00 -4.51 11.79
N GLU A 206 16.16 -5.52 12.05
CA GLU A 206 16.56 -6.72 12.78
C GLU A 206 15.76 -7.92 12.28
N VAL A 207 16.40 -9.08 12.21
CA VAL A 207 15.74 -10.33 11.86
C VAL A 207 14.83 -10.74 13.01
N LEU A 208 13.54 -10.90 12.72
CA LEU A 208 12.52 -11.29 13.69
C LEU A 208 12.05 -12.73 13.41
N THR A 209 11.87 -13.51 14.47
CA THR A 209 11.48 -14.94 14.44
C THR A 209 10.47 -15.26 15.52
#